data_AF-A0A951TM17-F1
#
_entry.id   AF-A0A951TM17-F1
#
_cell.length_a   1.000
_cell.length_b   1.000
_cell.length_c   1.000
_cell.angle_alpha   90.00
_cell.angle_beta   90.00
_cell.angle_gamma   90.00
#
_symmetry.space_group_name_H-M   'P 1'
#
loop_
_entity.id
_entity.type
_entity.pdbx_description
1 polymer ?
#
loop_
_entity_poly.entity_id
_entity_poly.type
_entity_poly.pdbx_seq_one_letter_code
_entity_poly.pdbx_strand_id
1 'polypeptide(L)'
;MPSGRTVRRWRRRLADEQLEAATYRQLAARRDGEERQILLALAAAEHRHADHWEQMLGDRGAGRARAGVRSIVLAQLARRFGSVFVLALVQQAETRSPYSEDVDATQAMAADERIHAEVVRGLAERGREQVSGTFRAAVFGANDGLV
;
A
#
# COMPACT_ATOMS: atom_id res chain seq x y z
N MET A 1 5.41 8.21 -30.86
CA MET A 1 4.56 8.97 -29.92
C MET A 1 3.59 7.99 -29.26
N PRO A 2 3.48 7.94 -27.92
CA PRO A 2 2.58 7.02 -27.24
C PRO A 2 1.11 7.29 -27.59
N SER A 3 0.30 6.24 -27.65
CA SER A 3 -1.13 6.35 -27.97
C SER A 3 -1.90 7.11 -26.86
N GLY A 4 -3.05 7.69 -27.19
CA GLY A 4 -3.91 8.32 -26.17
C GLY A 4 -4.36 7.35 -25.07
N ARG A 5 -4.49 6.06 -25.38
CA ARG A 5 -4.76 4.99 -24.40
C ARG A 5 -3.58 4.77 -23.46
N THR A 6 -2.37 4.73 -24.00
CA THR A 6 -1.12 4.61 -23.23
C THR A 6 -0.95 5.78 -22.26
N VAL A 7 -1.14 7.02 -22.73
CA VAL A 7 -1.04 8.21 -21.88
C VAL A 7 -2.10 8.17 -20.75
N ARG A 8 -3.33 7.74 -21.04
CA ARG A 8 -4.36 7.57 -20.00
C ARG A 8 -4.00 6.51 -18.98
N ARG A 9 -3.36 5.41 -19.39
CA ARG A 9 -2.86 4.37 -18.49
C ARG A 9 -1.78 4.94 -17.57
N TRP A 10 -0.77 5.62 -18.11
CA TRP A 10 0.32 6.22 -17.32
C TRP A 10 -0.20 7.22 -16.28
N ARG A 11 -1.16 8.07 -16.65
CA ARG A 11 -1.79 9.00 -15.69
C ARG A 11 -2.55 8.28 -14.57
N ARG A 12 -3.20 7.15 -14.88
CA ARG A 12 -3.86 6.33 -13.85
C ARG A 12 -2.84 5.70 -12.92
N ARG A 13 -1.78 5.10 -13.46
CA ARG A 13 -0.67 4.55 -12.67
C ARG A 13 -0.08 5.61 -11.75
N LEU A 14 0.27 6.78 -12.27
CA LEU A 14 0.73 7.90 -11.47
C LEU A 14 -0.22 8.26 -10.31
N ALA A 15 -1.53 8.32 -10.59
CA ALA A 15 -2.51 8.62 -9.56
C ALA A 15 -2.64 7.50 -8.51
N ASP A 16 -2.47 6.24 -8.90
CA ASP A 16 -2.42 5.09 -8.01
C ASP A 16 -1.18 5.16 -7.10
N GLU A 17 0.03 5.32 -7.66
CA GLU A 17 1.27 5.41 -6.88
C GLU A 17 1.24 6.56 -5.86
N GLN A 18 0.75 7.73 -6.27
CA GLN A 18 0.65 8.90 -5.39
C GLN A 18 -0.32 8.65 -4.23
N LEU A 19 -1.43 7.95 -4.48
CA LEU A 19 -2.40 7.60 -3.44
C LEU A 19 -1.83 6.56 -2.48
N GLU A 20 -1.09 5.57 -2.98
CA GLU A 20 -0.47 4.52 -2.18
C GLU A 20 0.66 5.08 -1.31
N ALA A 21 1.54 5.91 -1.87
CA ALA A 21 2.56 6.64 -1.12
C ALA A 21 1.95 7.45 0.04
N ALA A 22 0.86 8.19 -0.24
CA ALA A 22 0.15 8.97 0.77
C ALA A 22 -0.47 8.08 1.86
N THR A 23 -1.02 6.93 1.47
CA THR A 23 -1.63 5.96 2.39
C THR A 23 -0.59 5.38 3.34
N TYR A 24 0.57 4.97 2.82
CA TYR A 24 1.66 4.46 3.64
C TYR A 24 2.23 5.52 4.60
N ARG A 25 2.42 6.77 4.16
CA ARG A 25 2.82 7.87 5.07
C ARG A 25 1.80 8.10 6.18
N GLN A 26 0.51 8.06 5.83
CA GLN A 26 -0.56 8.24 6.81
C GLN A 26 -0.60 7.11 7.85
N LEU A 27 -0.33 5.87 7.44
CA LEU A 27 -0.22 4.74 8.36
C LEU A 27 1.02 4.87 9.23
N ALA A 28 2.17 5.22 8.63
CA ALA A 28 3.43 5.42 9.36
C ALA A 28 3.30 6.48 10.47
N ALA A 29 2.50 7.53 10.25
CA ALA A 29 2.25 8.57 11.25
C ALA A 29 1.53 8.07 12.53
N ARG A 30 0.98 6.86 12.52
CA ARG A 30 0.29 6.23 13.68
C ARG A 30 1.05 5.04 14.24
N ARG A 31 2.29 4.82 13.81
CA ARG A 31 3.14 3.69 14.22
C ARG A 31 4.45 4.21 14.74
N ASP A 32 5.14 3.37 15.49
CA ASP A 32 6.47 3.65 16.03
C ASP A 32 7.46 2.53 15.67
N GLY A 33 8.74 2.76 15.95
CA GLY A 33 9.78 1.75 15.81
C GLY A 33 9.94 1.21 14.38
N GLU A 34 10.09 -0.11 14.27
CA GLU A 34 10.37 -0.82 13.02
C GLU A 34 9.20 -0.72 12.03
N GLU A 35 7.94 -0.87 12.48
CA GLU A 35 6.78 -0.80 11.60
C GLU A 35 6.66 0.56 10.92
N ARG A 36 6.95 1.65 11.64
CA ARG A 36 6.99 3.00 11.06
C ARG A 36 8.04 3.09 9.96
N GLN A 37 9.23 2.54 10.19
CA GLN A 37 10.32 2.57 9.21
C GLN A 37 9.98 1.77 7.96
N ILE A 38 9.38 0.59 8.12
CA ILE A 38 8.90 -0.23 7.01
C ILE A 38 7.86 0.53 6.17
N LEU A 39 6.87 1.15 6.81
CA LEU A 39 5.82 1.91 6.11
C LEU A 39 6.39 3.14 5.38
N LEU A 40 7.38 3.83 5.96
CA LEU A 40 8.07 4.93 5.28
C LEU A 40 8.90 4.44 4.09
N ALA A 41 9.53 3.27 4.19
CA ALA A 41 10.27 2.67 3.09
C ALA A 41 9.34 2.29 1.92
N LEU A 42 8.16 1.72 2.20
CA LEU A 42 7.12 1.47 1.20
C LEU A 42 6.67 2.77 0.54
N ALA A 43 6.37 3.81 1.31
CA ALA A 43 5.99 5.12 0.76
C ALA A 43 7.08 5.75 -0.12
N ALA A 44 8.36 5.51 0.18
CA ALA A 44 9.47 5.97 -0.63
C ALA A 44 9.61 5.16 -1.93
N ALA A 45 9.27 3.88 -1.93
CA ALA A 45 9.21 3.06 -3.13
C ALA A 45 8.11 3.54 -4.09
N GLU A 46 6.88 3.72 -3.60
CA GLU A 46 5.77 4.24 -4.41
C GLU A 46 6.07 5.64 -4.97
N HIS A 47 6.81 6.46 -4.24
CA HIS A 47 7.24 7.76 -4.77
C HIS A 47 8.18 7.62 -5.98
N ARG A 48 9.15 6.68 -5.93
CA ARG A 48 10.02 6.41 -7.09
C ARG A 48 9.22 5.88 -8.29
N HIS A 49 8.17 5.10 -8.03
CA HIS A 49 7.28 4.60 -9.08
C HIS A 49 6.48 5.76 -9.70
N ALA A 50 5.99 6.68 -8.88
CA ALA A 50 5.33 7.90 -9.35
C ALA A 50 6.28 8.74 -10.24
N ASP A 51 7.52 8.94 -9.80
CA ASP A 51 8.53 9.68 -10.56
C ASP A 51 8.79 9.04 -11.94
N HIS A 52 8.79 7.71 -12.04
CA HIS A 52 8.90 6.99 -13.31
C HIS A 52 7.74 7.33 -14.26
N TRP A 53 6.51 7.28 -13.77
CA TRP A 53 5.33 7.61 -14.59
C TRP A 53 5.29 9.10 -14.98
N GLU A 54 5.73 10.00 -14.11
CA GLU A 54 5.88 11.43 -14.42
C GLU A 54 6.91 11.66 -15.54
N GLN A 55 8.06 11.00 -15.45
CA GLN A 55 9.09 11.06 -16.49
C GLN A 55 8.57 10.57 -17.84
N MET A 56 7.84 9.44 -17.86
CA MET A 56 7.25 8.94 -19.10
C MET A 56 6.17 9.86 -19.68
N LEU A 57 5.40 10.55 -18.84
CA LEU A 57 4.42 11.54 -19.30
C LEU A 57 5.09 12.76 -19.93
N GLY A 58 6.22 13.21 -19.39
CA GLY A 58 6.93 14.42 -19.82
C GLY A 58 5.98 15.61 -19.90
N ASP A 59 6.06 16.39 -20.98
CA ASP A 59 5.25 17.59 -21.20
C ASP A 59 3.73 17.35 -21.23
N ARG A 60 3.28 16.09 -21.36
CA ARG A 60 1.85 15.75 -21.32
C ARG A 60 1.25 15.92 -19.93
N GLY A 61 2.09 15.84 -18.89
CA GLY A 61 1.72 15.98 -17.48
C GLY A 61 0.70 14.97 -16.96
N ALA A 62 0.48 15.03 -15.65
CA ALA A 62 -0.43 14.16 -14.90
C ALA A 62 -1.89 14.23 -15.37
N GLY A 63 -2.33 15.38 -15.91
CA GLY A 63 -3.70 15.58 -16.37
C GLY A 63 -4.76 15.28 -15.30
N ARG A 64 -5.99 14.95 -15.71
CA ARG A 64 -7.07 14.51 -14.81
C ARG A 64 -7.25 13.00 -14.89
N ALA A 65 -6.37 12.25 -14.23
CA ALA A 65 -6.67 10.86 -13.89
C ALA A 65 -6.96 10.77 -12.40
N ARG A 66 -7.88 9.87 -12.04
CA ARG A 66 -8.11 9.49 -10.65
C ARG A 66 -7.52 8.11 -10.46
N ALA A 67 -7.03 7.86 -9.25
CA ALA A 67 -6.70 6.52 -8.81
C ALA A 67 -7.88 5.57 -9.05
N GLY A 68 -7.59 4.29 -9.25
CA GLY A 68 -8.57 3.23 -9.33
C GLY A 68 -9.50 3.23 -8.12
N VAL A 69 -10.76 2.83 -8.33
CA VAL A 69 -11.76 2.74 -7.26
C VAL A 69 -11.24 1.85 -6.12
N ARG A 70 -10.51 0.78 -6.45
CA ARG A 70 -9.87 -0.11 -5.48
C ARG A 70 -8.87 0.63 -4.59
N SER A 71 -7.88 1.33 -5.17
CA SER A 71 -6.88 2.09 -4.40
C SER A 71 -7.55 3.16 -3.53
N ILE A 72 -8.62 3.80 -4.02
CA ILE A 72 -9.43 4.74 -3.22
C ILE A 72 -10.07 4.03 -2.03
N VAL A 73 -10.78 2.92 -2.23
CA VAL A 73 -11.44 2.16 -1.14
C VAL A 73 -10.42 1.68 -0.11
N LEU A 74 -9.28 1.17 -0.56
CA LEU A 74 -8.17 0.74 0.29
C LEU A 74 -7.62 1.88 1.14
N ALA A 75 -7.35 3.02 0.51
CA ALA A 75 -6.95 4.22 1.23
C ALA A 75 -8.03 4.58 2.27
N GLN A 76 -9.31 4.66 1.90
CA GLN A 76 -10.40 4.96 2.85
C GLN A 76 -10.39 4.04 4.07
N LEU A 77 -10.27 2.74 3.85
CA LEU A 77 -10.24 1.74 4.92
C LEU A 77 -9.00 1.90 5.80
N ALA A 78 -7.81 2.08 5.21
CA ALA A 78 -6.57 2.35 5.94
C ALA A 78 -6.68 3.61 6.79
N ARG A 79 -7.31 4.68 6.26
CA ARG A 79 -7.54 5.93 7.01
C ARG A 79 -8.49 5.74 8.18
N ARG A 80 -9.55 4.93 8.02
CA ARG A 80 -10.61 4.78 9.02
C ARG A 80 -10.25 3.82 10.14
N PHE A 81 -9.51 2.76 9.84
CA PHE A 81 -9.19 1.68 10.77
C PHE A 81 -7.71 1.68 11.20
N GLY A 82 -6.82 2.41 10.51
CA GLY A 82 -5.42 2.57 10.89
C GLY A 82 -4.57 1.29 10.86
N SER A 83 -5.12 0.18 10.33
CA SER A 83 -4.47 -1.13 10.37
C SER A 83 -4.00 -1.57 8.99
N VAL A 84 -2.69 -1.86 8.91
CA VAL A 84 -2.02 -2.53 7.79
C VAL A 84 -2.66 -3.88 7.44
N PHE A 85 -3.36 -4.52 8.39
CA PHE A 85 -4.13 -5.74 8.19
C PHE A 85 -5.25 -5.57 7.15
N VAL A 86 -5.89 -4.39 7.09
CA VAL A 86 -6.98 -4.15 6.13
C VAL A 86 -6.46 -4.08 4.70
N LEU A 87 -5.27 -3.49 4.50
CA LEU A 87 -4.57 -3.51 3.21
C LEU A 87 -4.21 -4.95 2.82
N ALA A 88 -3.63 -5.73 3.74
CA ALA A 88 -3.22 -7.09 3.46
C ALA A 88 -4.37 -8.05 3.13
N LEU A 89 -5.52 -7.95 3.82
CA LEU A 89 -6.69 -8.78 3.52
C LEU A 89 -7.21 -8.56 2.08
N VAL A 90 -7.15 -7.32 1.61
CA VAL A 90 -7.60 -6.96 0.26
C VAL A 90 -6.55 -7.29 -0.81
N GLN A 91 -5.26 -7.27 -0.46
CA GLN A 91 -4.20 -7.78 -1.33
C GLN A 91 -4.22 -9.31 -1.46
N GLN A 92 -4.41 -10.04 -0.36
CA GLN A 92 -4.55 -11.51 -0.34
C GLN A 92 -5.72 -12.00 -1.22
N ALA A 93 -6.80 -11.22 -1.29
CA ALA A 93 -7.95 -11.52 -2.14
C ALA A 93 -7.66 -11.41 -3.64
N GLU A 94 -6.54 -10.81 -4.06
CA GLU A 94 -6.12 -10.70 -5.46
C GLU A 94 -4.74 -11.32 -5.68
N THR A 95 -4.71 -12.63 -5.90
CA THR A 95 -3.48 -13.40 -6.19
C THR A 95 -2.93 -13.18 -7.61
N ARG A 96 -3.16 -12.01 -8.22
CA ARG A 96 -2.58 -11.61 -9.53
C ARG A 96 -1.84 -10.29 -9.37
N SER A 97 -0.52 -10.33 -9.55
CA SER A 97 0.33 -9.13 -9.53
C SER A 97 -0.11 -8.13 -10.61
N PRO A 98 -0.42 -6.86 -10.28
CA PRO A 98 -0.90 -5.86 -11.25
C PRO A 98 0.12 -5.45 -12.33
N TYR A 99 1.39 -5.84 -12.17
CA TYR A 99 2.51 -5.37 -13.00
C TYR A 99 3.13 -6.42 -13.91
N SER A 100 2.81 -7.72 -13.76
CA SER A 100 3.34 -8.75 -14.66
C SER A 100 2.91 -8.56 -16.13
N GLU A 101 1.96 -7.65 -16.39
CA GLU A 101 1.39 -7.37 -17.71
C GLU A 101 1.66 -5.92 -18.20
N ASP A 102 2.27 -5.04 -17.38
CA ASP A 102 2.51 -3.64 -17.80
C ASP A 102 3.89 -3.47 -18.43
N VAL A 103 3.92 -3.47 -19.76
CA VAL A 103 5.16 -3.40 -20.57
C VAL A 103 6.01 -2.15 -20.33
N ASP A 104 5.43 -1.10 -19.75
CA ASP A 104 6.15 0.15 -19.46
C ASP A 104 6.63 0.26 -18.00
N ALA A 105 6.33 -0.73 -17.15
CA ALA A 105 6.88 -0.82 -15.80
C ALA A 105 8.29 -1.39 -15.84
N THR A 106 9.19 -0.86 -15.01
CA THR A 106 10.56 -1.37 -14.94
C THR A 106 10.62 -2.71 -14.20
N GLN A 107 11.67 -3.50 -14.44
CA GLN A 107 11.90 -4.74 -13.68
C GLN A 107 12.04 -4.46 -12.17
N ALA A 108 12.60 -3.31 -11.80
CA ALA A 108 12.71 -2.89 -10.41
C ALA A 108 11.34 -2.64 -9.77
N MET A 109 10.42 -1.96 -10.47
CA MET A 109 9.03 -1.79 -9.99
C MET A 109 8.35 -3.13 -9.79
N ALA A 110 8.47 -4.04 -10.77
CA ALA A 110 7.88 -5.37 -10.65
C ALA A 110 8.47 -6.20 -9.49
N ALA A 111 9.74 -5.97 -9.13
CA ALA A 111 10.37 -6.59 -7.97
C ALA A 111 9.90 -5.97 -6.65
N ASP A 112 9.85 -4.63 -6.58
CA ASP A 112 9.34 -3.86 -5.45
C ASP A 112 7.91 -4.32 -5.10
N GLU A 113 7.05 -4.51 -6.08
CA GLU A 113 5.66 -4.95 -5.92
C GLU A 113 5.50 -6.33 -5.28
N ARG A 114 6.39 -7.27 -5.64
CA ARG A 114 6.43 -8.58 -4.98
C ARG A 114 6.83 -8.43 -3.52
N ILE A 115 7.83 -7.59 -3.26
CA ILE A 115 8.29 -7.30 -1.90
C ILE A 115 7.19 -6.56 -1.11
N HIS A 116 6.46 -5.62 -1.71
CA HIS A 116 5.35 -4.91 -1.10
C HIS A 116 4.28 -5.88 -0.61
N ALA A 117 3.88 -6.83 -1.45
CA ALA A 117 2.91 -7.86 -1.08
C ALA A 117 3.39 -8.69 0.12
N GLU A 118 4.65 -9.14 0.10
CA GLU A 118 5.24 -9.95 1.17
C GLU A 118 5.39 -9.17 2.50
N VAL A 119 5.87 -7.93 2.44
CA VAL A 119 6.02 -7.05 3.60
C VAL A 119 4.66 -6.72 4.21
N VAL A 120 3.67 -6.38 3.38
CA VAL A 120 2.29 -6.10 3.83
C VAL A 120 1.68 -7.35 4.47
N ARG A 121 1.91 -8.54 3.91
CA ARG A 121 1.46 -9.81 4.51
C ARG A 121 2.11 -10.04 5.87
N GLY A 122 3.44 -9.88 6.00
CA GLY A 122 4.14 -10.05 7.26
C GLY A 122 3.71 -9.06 8.35
N LEU A 123 3.47 -7.79 7.98
CA LEU A 123 2.90 -6.78 8.88
C LEU A 123 1.48 -7.16 9.36
N ALA A 124 0.69 -7.77 8.48
CA ALA A 124 -0.67 -8.22 8.82
C ALA A 124 -0.67 -9.45 9.73
N GLU A 125 0.26 -10.39 9.54
CA GLU A 125 0.46 -11.53 10.43
C GLU A 125 0.82 -11.06 11.85
N ARG A 126 1.81 -10.17 11.99
CA ARG A 126 2.17 -9.57 13.29
C ARG A 126 1.02 -8.80 13.93
N GLY A 127 0.27 -8.04 13.13
CA GLY A 127 -0.92 -7.33 13.60
C GLY A 127 -2.00 -8.25 14.16
N ARG A 128 -2.22 -9.42 13.54
CA ARG A 128 -3.16 -10.43 14.04
C ARG A 128 -2.71 -11.03 15.37
N GLU A 129 -1.42 -11.31 15.52
CA GLU A 129 -0.85 -11.84 16.77
C GLU A 129 -1.04 -10.86 17.93
N GLN A 130 -0.77 -9.56 17.72
CA GLN A 130 -1.01 -8.53 18.73
C GLN A 130 -2.48 -8.44 19.13
N VAL A 131 -3.42 -8.40 18.16
CA VAL A 131 -4.86 -8.36 18.45
C VAL A 131 -5.33 -9.62 19.19
N SER A 132 -4.84 -10.80 18.80
CA SER A 132 -5.15 -12.06 19.49
C SER A 132 -4.58 -12.08 20.92
N GLY A 133 -3.37 -11.56 21.12
CA GLY A 133 -2.74 -11.40 22.42
C GLY A 133 -3.49 -10.42 23.33
N THR A 134 -3.88 -9.24 22.81
CA THR A 134 -4.70 -8.27 23.55
C THR A 134 -6.07 -8.83 23.89
N PHE A 135 -6.71 -9.58 22.99
CA PHE A 135 -8.00 -10.21 23.26
C PHE A 135 -7.87 -11.30 24.34
N ARG A 136 -6.82 -12.14 24.29
CA ARG A 136 -6.53 -13.10 25.37
C ARG A 136 -6.25 -12.40 26.70
N ALA A 137 -5.47 -11.33 26.71
CA ALA A 137 -5.20 -10.54 27.91
C ALA A 137 -6.47 -9.84 28.44
N ALA A 138 -7.38 -9.38 27.59
CA ALA A 138 -8.64 -8.77 28.00
C ALA A 138 -9.66 -9.81 28.50
N VAL A 139 -9.71 -11.01 27.90
CA VAL A 139 -10.65 -12.09 28.26
C VAL A 139 -10.17 -12.90 29.46
N PHE A 140 -8.86 -13.10 29.63
CA PHE A 140 -8.29 -13.89 30.72
C PHE A 140 -7.55 -13.06 31.78
N GLY A 141 -7.05 -11.87 31.45
CA GLY A 141 -6.37 -10.98 32.41
C GLY A 141 -7.30 -10.10 33.24
N ALA A 142 -8.61 -10.12 32.98
CA ALA A 142 -9.60 -9.52 33.87
C ALA A 142 -9.87 -10.37 35.13
N ASN A 143 -9.25 -11.55 35.26
CA ASN A 143 -9.48 -12.49 36.37
C ASN A 143 -8.33 -12.60 37.39
N ASP A 144 -7.21 -11.88 37.23
CA ASP A 144 -6.08 -11.93 38.19
C ASP A 144 -6.13 -10.80 39.23
N GLY A 145 -7.34 -10.47 39.67
CA GLY A 145 -7.59 -9.58 40.80
C GLY A 145 -8.48 -10.28 41.83
N LEU A 146 -7.83 -10.86 42.84
CA LEU A 146 -8.29 -11.27 44.19
C LEU A 146 -7.97 -12.73 44.52
N VAL A 147 -6.91 -12.89 45.34
CA VAL A 147 -6.51 -13.99 46.26
C VAL A 147 -6.48 -15.44 45.77
#